data_AF-A0AA36CNM9-F1
#
_entry.id   AF-A0AA36CNM9-F1
#
_cell.length_a   1.000
_cell.length_b   1.000
_cell.length_c   1.000
_cell.angle_alpha   90.00
_cell.angle_beta   90.00
_cell.angle_gamma   90.00
#
_symmetry.space_group_name_H-M   'P 1'
#
loop_
_entity.id
_entity.type
_entity.pdbx_description
1 polymer ?
#
loop_
_entity_poly.entity_id
_entity_poly.type
_entity_poly.pdbx_seq_one_letter_code
_entity_poly.pdbx_strand_id
1 'polypeptide(L)'
;MDPDDDAPKKPDSKQLGASDVSSIFDLKNELLKRKSEVAQRGSGAVGTGDYAKIGKAGGILTVKADEKTRLRAETDERKRRIAEHEAAMRAEDEATRAKQQKIMREKSELYEKLQNGEVAFTHNDNTPVEFMVEFHLKKKELDEKQDREFGPCYDEWEGEDDRPRTSRAAPRKPVQPQRYNPGEDQRVYGVSHINLSQDEAKRQAKIKELYELSEATNKAREKKAQLLKKEREKRDERKAALRKRLGLPPEEKEPSPPPAPEPTYLDIPLPINETVEETYAKKLKSDRAWDRGKGTYNAWIERQREEREDEFAPPSSYHRR
;
A
#
# COMPACT_ATOMS: atom_id res chain seq x y z
N MET A 1 -63.22 -32.12 -23.90
CA MET A 1 -63.14 -32.07 -22.42
C MET A 1 -61.87 -32.83 -22.12
N ASP A 2 -60.76 -32.14 -22.28
CA ASP A 2 -59.43 -32.69 -22.08
C ASP A 2 -58.90 -32.06 -20.79
N PRO A 3 -58.65 -32.86 -19.74
CA PRO A 3 -58.04 -32.36 -18.52
C PRO A 3 -56.51 -32.50 -18.62
N ASP A 4 -55.83 -31.65 -17.85
CA ASP A 4 -54.42 -31.75 -17.46
C ASP A 4 -53.40 -31.06 -18.37
N ASP A 5 -53.30 -29.73 -18.23
CA ASP A 5 -52.09 -28.99 -18.58
C ASP A 5 -51.87 -27.84 -17.57
N ASP A 6 -51.39 -28.18 -16.37
CA ASP A 6 -50.97 -27.20 -15.36
C ASP A 6 -49.66 -27.64 -14.70
N ALA A 7 -48.56 -27.51 -15.45
CA ALA A 7 -47.21 -27.56 -14.91
C ALA A 7 -46.66 -26.13 -14.73
N PRO A 8 -46.02 -25.80 -13.59
CA PRO A 8 -45.54 -24.44 -13.33
C PRO A 8 -44.38 -24.07 -14.27
N LYS A 9 -44.62 -23.09 -15.15
CA LYS A 9 -43.59 -22.48 -16.00
C LYS A 9 -42.48 -21.88 -15.15
N LYS A 10 -41.23 -22.30 -15.40
CA LYS A 10 -40.03 -21.70 -14.82
C LYS A 10 -39.93 -20.23 -15.30
N PRO A 11 -39.49 -19.28 -14.45
CA PRO A 11 -39.34 -17.90 -14.88
C PRO A 11 -38.24 -17.79 -15.94
N ASP A 12 -38.58 -17.21 -17.09
CA ASP A 12 -37.63 -16.97 -18.17
C ASP A 12 -36.45 -16.11 -17.70
N SER A 13 -35.24 -16.49 -18.13
CA SER A 13 -34.04 -15.71 -17.88
C SER A 13 -34.17 -14.35 -18.56
N LYS A 14 -34.19 -13.27 -17.79
CA LYS A 14 -34.22 -11.90 -18.32
C LYS A 14 -32.99 -11.66 -19.19
N GLN A 15 -33.18 -11.64 -20.51
CA GLN A 15 -32.15 -11.19 -21.43
C GLN A 15 -32.12 -9.66 -21.40
N LEU A 16 -31.00 -9.09 -20.95
CA LEU A 16 -30.76 -7.65 -21.02
C LEU A 16 -30.36 -7.32 -22.47
N GLY A 17 -31.22 -6.62 -23.20
CA GLY A 17 -30.91 -6.10 -24.52
C GLY A 17 -29.81 -5.02 -24.41
N ALA A 18 -28.87 -5.01 -25.37
CA ALA A 18 -27.78 -4.05 -25.40
C ALA A 18 -28.21 -2.57 -25.61
N SER A 19 -29.52 -2.31 -25.73
CA SER A 19 -30.12 -0.98 -25.77
C SER A 19 -30.34 -0.36 -24.38
N ASP A 20 -30.30 -1.15 -23.31
CA ASP A 20 -30.51 -0.68 -21.94
C ASP A 20 -29.18 -0.28 -21.28
N VAL A 21 -28.39 0.55 -21.97
CA VAL A 21 -27.20 1.17 -21.37
C VAL A 21 -27.68 2.35 -20.53
N SER A 22 -28.08 2.07 -19.29
CA SER A 22 -28.41 3.11 -18.33
C SER A 22 -27.18 3.96 -18.04
N SER A 23 -27.37 5.29 -18.04
CA SER A 23 -26.31 6.24 -17.74
C SER A 23 -25.70 5.93 -16.36
N ILE A 24 -24.40 6.16 -16.19
CA ILE A 24 -23.70 6.00 -14.89
C ILE A 24 -24.44 6.72 -13.75
N PHE A 25 -25.10 7.84 -14.05
CA PHE A 25 -25.92 8.57 -13.09
C PHE A 25 -27.21 7.82 -12.72
N ASP A 26 -27.87 7.19 -13.69
CA ASP A 26 -29.06 6.38 -13.44
C ASP A 26 -28.72 5.12 -12.66
N LEU A 27 -27.60 4.46 -12.99
CA LEU A 27 -27.07 3.33 -12.23
C LEU A 27 -26.68 3.71 -10.81
N LYS A 28 -26.09 4.89 -10.61
CA LYS A 28 -25.73 5.39 -9.29
C LYS A 28 -26.99 5.71 -8.46
N ASN A 29 -27.99 6.31 -9.09
CA ASN A 29 -29.27 6.60 -8.45
C ASN A 29 -30.04 5.32 -8.13
N GLU A 30 -30.08 4.36 -9.04
CA GLU A 30 -30.67 3.05 -8.83
C GLU A 30 -29.94 2.30 -7.70
N LEU A 31 -28.61 2.34 -7.66
CA LEU A 31 -27.81 1.76 -6.58
C LEU A 31 -28.11 2.41 -5.23
N LEU A 32 -28.26 3.74 -5.19
CA LEU A 32 -28.67 4.45 -3.98
C LEU A 32 -30.07 4.03 -3.53
N LYS A 33 -31.02 3.96 -4.46
CA LYS A 33 -32.39 3.50 -4.22
C LYS A 33 -32.40 2.06 -3.69
N ARG A 34 -31.62 1.17 -4.30
CA ARG A 34 -31.49 -0.23 -3.91
C ARG A 34 -30.78 -0.39 -2.57
N LYS A 35 -29.78 0.45 -2.26
CA LYS A 35 -29.17 0.52 -0.92
C LYS A 35 -30.16 0.99 0.13
N SER A 36 -30.96 2.02 -0.16
CA SER A 36 -32.01 2.46 0.77
C SER A 36 -33.11 1.41 0.93
N GLU A 37 -33.47 0.70 -0.15
CA GLU A 37 -34.47 -0.35 -0.12
C GLU A 37 -33.94 -1.59 0.63
N VAL A 38 -32.68 -1.96 0.45
CA VAL A 38 -32.01 -3.01 1.24
C VAL A 38 -31.83 -2.57 2.70
N ALA A 39 -31.59 -1.29 2.99
CA ALA A 39 -31.54 -0.79 4.36
C ALA A 39 -32.94 -0.77 5.02
N GLN A 40 -33.98 -0.38 4.27
CA GLN A 40 -35.38 -0.43 4.73
C GLN A 40 -35.89 -1.86 4.87
N ARG A 41 -35.48 -2.78 3.99
CA ARG A 41 -35.74 -4.22 4.10
C ARG A 41 -34.79 -4.93 5.08
N GLY A 42 -33.70 -4.28 5.49
CA GLY A 42 -32.55 -4.86 6.19
C GLY A 42 -32.36 -4.37 7.62
N SER A 43 -33.43 -3.96 8.30
CA SER A 43 -33.47 -4.02 9.77
C SER A 43 -34.00 -5.37 10.30
N GLY A 44 -34.37 -6.29 9.41
CA GLY A 44 -34.70 -7.68 9.73
C GLY A 44 -34.22 -8.64 8.65
N ALA A 45 -33.14 -9.38 8.96
CA ALA A 45 -32.70 -10.59 8.26
C ALA A 45 -32.19 -10.45 6.81
N VAL A 46 -30.91 -10.13 6.64
CA VAL A 46 -30.08 -10.73 5.56
C VAL A 46 -28.68 -11.00 6.11
N GLY A 47 -28.60 -12.01 6.98
CA GLY A 47 -27.38 -12.77 7.19
C GLY A 47 -27.66 -14.17 6.66
N THR A 48 -26.95 -14.58 5.61
CA THR A 48 -26.73 -15.98 5.18
C THR A 48 -27.84 -16.98 5.57
N GLY A 49 -28.78 -17.26 4.68
CA GLY A 49 -29.58 -18.50 4.75
C GLY A 49 -31.07 -18.35 4.45
N ASP A 50 -31.43 -18.12 3.20
CA ASP A 50 -32.79 -18.35 2.69
C ASP A 50 -33.09 -19.86 2.55
N TYR A 51 -32.94 -20.61 3.63
CA TYR A 51 -33.46 -21.98 3.79
C TYR A 51 -34.39 -22.14 5.00
N ALA A 52 -34.67 -21.06 5.74
CA ALA A 52 -35.40 -21.10 7.00
C ALA A 52 -36.90 -20.79 6.87
N LYS A 53 -37.55 -21.21 5.77
CA LYS A 53 -39.02 -21.15 5.65
C LYS A 53 -39.60 -22.47 5.12
N ILE A 54 -39.17 -23.59 5.67
CA ILE A 54 -39.90 -24.85 5.60
C ILE A 54 -39.83 -25.49 6.98
N GLY A 55 -41.00 -25.79 7.57
CA GLY A 55 -41.11 -26.73 8.67
C GLY A 55 -41.30 -26.12 10.07
N LYS A 56 -42.54 -26.21 10.55
CA LYS A 56 -42.86 -26.21 11.98
C LYS A 56 -42.08 -27.31 12.70
N ALA A 57 -41.65 -27.00 13.93
CA ALA A 57 -41.21 -27.89 15.01
C ALA A 57 -40.01 -28.82 14.74
N GLY A 58 -38.88 -28.57 15.44
CA GLY A 58 -37.85 -29.59 15.69
C GLY A 58 -36.45 -29.39 15.11
N GLY A 59 -36.05 -28.19 14.68
CA GLY A 59 -34.69 -27.93 14.19
C GLY A 59 -33.65 -27.87 15.31
N ILE A 60 -32.62 -28.72 15.25
CA ILE A 60 -31.49 -28.91 16.20
C ILE A 60 -30.59 -27.66 16.42
N LEU A 61 -30.97 -26.49 15.89
CA LEU A 61 -30.20 -25.24 15.92
C LEU A 61 -30.92 -24.11 16.66
N THR A 62 -31.59 -24.39 17.78
CA THR A 62 -32.08 -23.33 18.65
C THR A 62 -30.99 -22.95 19.65
N VAL A 63 -30.41 -21.76 19.45
CA VAL A 63 -29.54 -21.10 20.43
C VAL A 63 -30.28 -21.05 21.77
N LYS A 64 -29.64 -21.52 22.86
CA LYS A 64 -30.26 -21.55 24.19
C LYS A 64 -30.68 -20.13 24.59
N ALA A 65 -31.75 -19.99 25.36
CA ALA A 65 -32.26 -18.68 25.78
C ALA A 65 -31.17 -17.83 26.46
N ASP A 66 -30.30 -18.46 27.25
CA ASP A 66 -29.17 -17.82 27.95
C ASP A 66 -28.04 -17.35 27.00
N GLU A 67 -27.85 -18.03 25.88
CA GLU A 67 -26.86 -17.65 24.88
C GLU A 67 -27.38 -16.48 24.03
N LYS A 68 -28.69 -16.40 23.82
CA LYS A 68 -29.35 -15.27 23.17
C LYS A 68 -29.26 -13.98 23.99
N THR A 69 -29.34 -14.05 25.32
CA THR A 69 -29.16 -12.86 26.18
C THR A 69 -27.71 -12.39 26.22
N ARG A 70 -26.75 -13.33 26.25
CA ARG A 70 -25.32 -13.01 26.15
C ARG A 70 -24.95 -12.34 24.83
N LEU A 71 -25.44 -12.87 23.70
CA LEU A 71 -25.24 -12.26 22.39
C LEU A 71 -25.83 -10.85 22.31
N ARG A 72 -27.00 -10.61 22.92
CA ARG A 72 -27.59 -9.27 22.99
C ARG A 72 -26.72 -8.31 23.81
N ALA A 73 -26.27 -8.72 24.99
CA ALA A 73 -25.37 -7.93 25.83
C ALA A 73 -24.06 -7.59 25.08
N GLU A 74 -23.44 -8.57 24.41
CA GLU A 74 -22.24 -8.35 23.61
C GLU A 74 -22.49 -7.39 22.43
N THR A 75 -23.65 -7.49 21.76
CA THR A 75 -24.00 -6.56 20.69
C THR A 75 -24.22 -5.14 21.19
N ASP A 76 -24.78 -4.98 22.38
CA ASP A 76 -25.02 -3.66 22.98
C ASP A 76 -23.71 -3.04 23.50
N GLU A 77 -22.80 -3.84 24.06
CA GLU A 77 -21.44 -3.40 24.38
C GLU A 77 -20.65 -3.01 23.14
N ARG A 78 -20.78 -3.76 22.03
CA ARG A 78 -20.17 -3.41 20.76
C ARG A 78 -20.73 -2.08 20.23
N LYS A 79 -22.05 -1.86 20.33
CA LYS A 79 -22.68 -0.60 19.94
C LYS A 79 -22.18 0.56 20.81
N ARG A 80 -22.03 0.37 22.13
CA ARG A 80 -21.45 1.39 23.02
C ARG A 80 -20.02 1.74 22.64
N ARG A 81 -19.16 0.75 22.39
CA ARG A 81 -17.78 0.99 21.92
C ARG A 81 -17.73 1.74 20.60
N ILE A 82 -18.63 1.42 19.67
CA ILE A 82 -18.73 2.15 18.39
C ILE A 82 -19.20 3.58 18.63
N ALA A 83 -20.22 3.79 19.47
CA ALA A 83 -20.75 5.12 19.78
C ALA A 83 -19.71 6.00 20.51
N GLU A 84 -18.94 5.44 21.44
CA GLU A 84 -17.84 6.14 22.12
C GLU A 84 -16.74 6.54 21.12
N HIS A 85 -16.35 5.63 20.21
CA HIS A 85 -15.37 5.94 19.18
C HIS A 85 -15.89 6.99 18.19
N GLU A 86 -17.17 6.93 17.80
CA GLU A 86 -17.80 7.92 16.92
C GLU A 86 -17.91 9.29 17.60
N ALA A 87 -18.23 9.31 18.89
CA ALA A 87 -18.27 10.54 19.69
C ALA A 87 -16.87 11.17 19.83
N ALA A 88 -15.82 10.35 20.01
CA ALA A 88 -14.44 10.83 20.04
C ALA A 88 -14.02 11.47 18.70
N MET A 89 -14.33 10.82 17.58
CA MET A 89 -14.08 11.39 16.25
C MET A 89 -14.83 12.70 16.02
N ARG A 90 -16.11 12.77 16.42
CA ARG A 90 -16.89 14.01 16.32
C ARG A 90 -16.33 15.13 17.20
N ALA A 91 -15.85 14.82 18.39
CA ALA A 91 -15.23 15.81 19.27
C ALA A 91 -13.91 16.36 18.69
N GLU A 92 -13.10 15.51 18.04
CA GLU A 92 -11.89 15.96 17.32
C GLU A 92 -12.24 16.86 16.13
N ASP A 93 -13.23 16.47 15.32
CA ASP A 93 -13.74 17.28 14.21
C ASP A 93 -14.31 18.62 14.68
N GLU A 94 -15.04 18.65 15.79
CA GLU A 94 -15.55 19.88 16.39
C GLU A 94 -14.42 20.77 16.92
N ALA A 95 -13.39 20.18 17.55
CA ALA A 95 -12.22 20.92 18.02
C ALA A 95 -11.43 21.55 16.85
N THR A 96 -11.27 20.85 15.73
CA THR A 96 -10.61 21.41 14.54
C THR A 96 -11.43 22.56 13.93
N ARG A 97 -12.76 22.41 13.83
CA ARG A 97 -13.65 23.49 13.38
C ARG A 97 -13.61 24.69 14.32
N ALA A 98 -13.59 24.48 15.63
CA ALA A 98 -13.48 25.56 16.61
C ALA A 98 -12.14 26.32 16.48
N LYS A 99 -11.02 25.61 16.26
CA LYS A 99 -9.73 26.25 15.97
C LYS A 99 -9.79 27.08 14.69
N GLN A 100 -10.38 26.55 13.62
CA GLN A 100 -10.54 27.28 12.37
C GLN A 100 -11.42 28.52 12.55
N GLN A 101 -12.54 28.42 13.28
CA GLN A 101 -13.38 29.56 13.61
C GLN A 101 -12.64 30.61 14.43
N LYS A 102 -11.81 30.19 15.40
CA LYS A 102 -10.97 31.11 16.18
C LYS A 102 -9.97 31.83 15.26
N ILE A 103 -9.28 31.11 14.38
CA ILE A 103 -8.37 31.72 13.39
C ILE A 103 -9.12 32.69 12.47
N MET A 104 -10.32 32.32 12.02
CA MET A 104 -11.12 33.20 11.16
C MET A 104 -11.58 34.46 11.89
N ARG A 105 -11.94 34.37 13.18
CA ARG A 105 -12.26 35.52 14.03
C ARG A 105 -11.04 36.41 14.27
N GLU A 106 -9.90 35.83 14.63
CA GLU A 106 -8.64 36.58 14.79
C GLU A 106 -8.24 37.28 13.48
N LYS A 107 -8.39 36.60 12.34
CA LYS A 107 -8.17 37.20 11.02
C LYS A 107 -9.14 38.34 10.75
N SER A 108 -10.44 38.17 11.01
CA SER A 108 -11.42 39.24 10.79
C SER A 108 -11.16 40.44 11.68
N GLU A 109 -10.81 40.23 12.95
CA GLU A 109 -10.40 41.30 13.88
C GLU A 109 -9.14 42.03 13.38
N LEU A 110 -8.15 41.30 12.83
CA LEU A 110 -6.98 41.91 12.22
C LEU A 110 -7.34 42.73 10.97
N TYR A 111 -8.25 42.25 10.12
CA TYR A 111 -8.71 43.00 8.96
C TYR A 111 -9.50 44.25 9.35
N GLU A 112 -10.35 44.18 10.37
CA GLU A 112 -11.06 45.35 10.91
C GLU A 112 -10.08 46.38 11.47
N LYS A 113 -9.07 45.95 12.23
CA LYS A 113 -8.02 46.84 12.75
C LYS A 113 -7.18 47.47 11.64
N LEU A 114 -6.86 46.71 10.59
CA LEU A 114 -6.14 47.21 9.42
C LEU A 114 -7.00 48.21 8.64
N GLN A 115 -8.30 47.93 8.46
CA GLN A 115 -9.25 48.80 7.79
C GLN A 115 -9.48 50.10 8.56
N ASN A 116 -9.47 50.04 9.89
CA ASN A 116 -9.54 51.21 10.77
C ASN A 116 -8.20 51.96 10.86
N GLY A 117 -7.12 51.44 10.23
CA GLY A 117 -5.80 52.06 10.23
C GLY A 117 -5.05 51.96 11.56
N GLU A 118 -5.50 51.13 12.49
CA GLU A 118 -4.95 51.02 13.84
C GLU A 118 -3.67 50.15 13.88
N VAL A 119 -3.53 49.22 12.94
CA VAL A 119 -2.34 48.35 12.78
C VAL A 119 -1.59 48.77 11.52
N ALA A 120 -0.55 49.58 11.69
CA ALA A 120 0.46 49.76 10.65
C ALA A 120 1.44 48.58 10.70
N PHE A 121 1.64 47.89 9.58
CA PHE A 121 2.78 46.98 9.45
C PHE A 121 4.05 47.83 9.48
N THR A 122 4.71 47.88 10.63
CA THR A 122 6.00 48.51 10.79
C THR A 122 7.09 47.44 10.82
N HIS A 123 8.25 47.73 10.24
CA HIS A 123 9.46 46.98 10.59
C HIS A 123 9.87 47.32 12.04
N ASN A 124 10.84 46.59 12.59
CA ASN A 124 11.38 46.86 13.94
C ASN A 124 11.83 48.33 14.16
N ASP A 125 12.02 49.08 13.07
CA ASP A 125 12.44 50.48 13.05
C ASP A 125 11.28 51.49 12.90
N ASN A 126 10.02 51.06 13.09
CA ASN A 126 8.82 51.90 12.98
C ASN A 126 8.61 52.59 11.61
N THR A 127 9.32 52.16 10.57
CA THR A 127 9.07 52.58 9.20
C THR A 127 7.87 51.82 8.61
N PRO A 128 6.97 52.49 7.87
CA PRO A 128 5.86 51.81 7.21
C PRO A 128 6.40 50.81 6.19
N VAL A 129 5.96 49.55 6.28
CA VAL A 129 6.37 48.49 5.35
C VAL A 129 5.76 48.78 3.97
N GLU A 130 6.60 49.22 3.04
CA GLU A 130 6.24 49.47 1.66
C GLU A 130 6.34 48.15 0.88
N PHE A 131 5.20 47.55 0.52
CA PHE A 131 5.15 46.31 -0.26
C PHE A 131 5.40 46.59 -1.74
N MET A 132 6.57 47.11 -2.08
CA MET A 132 7.00 47.15 -3.48
C MET A 132 7.53 45.77 -3.86
N VAL A 133 6.74 45.03 -4.64
CA VAL A 133 7.16 43.75 -5.21
C VAL A 133 8.18 44.03 -6.32
N GLU A 134 9.45 44.10 -5.95
CA GLU A 134 10.55 44.21 -6.91
C GLU A 134 10.85 42.83 -7.51
N PHE A 135 10.21 42.52 -8.65
CA PHE A 135 10.40 41.26 -9.39
C PHE A 135 11.87 41.01 -9.81
N HIS A 136 12.71 42.04 -9.78
CA HIS A 136 14.11 41.98 -10.18
C HIS A 136 15.08 41.73 -9.00
N LEU A 137 14.66 41.89 -7.75
CA LEU A 137 15.53 41.63 -6.58
C LEU A 137 16.03 40.20 -6.54
N LYS A 138 15.13 39.25 -6.80
CA LYS A 138 15.46 37.82 -6.77
C LYS A 138 16.42 37.42 -7.89
N LYS A 139 16.35 38.10 -9.04
CA LYS A 139 17.29 37.90 -10.15
C LYS A 139 18.65 38.52 -9.81
N LYS A 140 18.66 39.73 -9.27
CA LYS A 140 19.88 40.41 -8.85
C LYS A 140 20.61 39.67 -7.71
N GLU A 141 19.89 39.11 -6.74
CA GLU A 141 20.48 38.26 -5.70
C GLU A 141 21.09 36.97 -6.25
N LEU A 142 20.49 36.39 -7.29
CA LEU A 142 21.03 35.22 -7.97
C LEU A 142 22.30 35.57 -8.74
N ASP A 143 22.25 36.67 -9.51
CA ASP A 143 23.39 37.17 -10.27
C ASP A 143 24.55 37.54 -9.31
N GLU A 144 24.27 38.24 -8.20
CA GLU A 144 25.29 38.57 -7.19
C GLU A 144 25.84 37.34 -6.44
N LYS A 145 25.01 36.31 -6.20
CA LYS A 145 25.50 35.04 -5.61
C LYS A 145 26.38 34.30 -6.60
N GLN A 146 25.99 34.29 -7.88
CA GLN A 146 26.77 33.69 -8.94
C GLN A 146 28.12 34.41 -9.11
N ASP A 147 28.12 35.74 -9.07
CA ASP A 147 29.35 36.55 -9.14
C ASP A 147 30.24 36.37 -7.89
N ARG A 148 29.65 36.20 -6.70
CA ARG A 148 30.39 35.88 -5.46
C ARG A 148 30.98 34.47 -5.46
N GLU A 149 30.25 33.49 -6.00
CA GLU A 149 30.68 32.09 -6.04
C GLU A 149 31.67 31.80 -7.17
N PHE A 150 31.57 32.50 -8.31
CA PHE A 150 32.39 32.22 -9.50
C PHE A 150 33.43 33.29 -9.84
N GLY A 151 33.36 34.49 -9.25
CA GLY A 151 34.28 35.60 -9.58
C GLY A 151 34.12 36.10 -11.02
N PRO A 152 34.61 37.32 -11.35
CA PRO A 152 34.49 37.86 -12.70
C PRO A 152 35.44 37.10 -13.63
N CYS A 153 34.91 36.12 -14.36
CA CYS A 153 35.60 35.51 -15.49
C CYS A 153 35.68 36.56 -16.60
N TYR A 154 36.77 37.32 -16.64
CA TYR A 154 37.15 38.09 -17.81
C TYR A 154 37.49 37.08 -18.92
N ASP A 155 36.55 36.82 -19.82
CA ASP A 155 36.86 36.24 -21.12
C ASP A 155 37.55 37.34 -21.95
N GLU A 156 38.87 37.35 -21.84
CA GLU A 156 39.78 38.07 -22.74
C GLU A 156 39.73 37.39 -24.12
N TRP A 157 38.72 37.74 -24.91
CA TRP A 157 38.63 37.43 -26.33
C TRP A 157 39.53 38.42 -27.10
N GLU A 158 40.83 38.19 -27.12
CA GLU A 158 41.70 38.67 -28.19
C GLU A 158 42.38 37.49 -28.88
N GLY A 159 42.30 37.50 -30.21
CA GLY A 159 42.68 36.39 -31.07
C GLY A 159 44.18 36.15 -31.15
N GLU A 160 44.56 34.90 -31.44
CA GLU A 160 45.82 34.57 -32.11
C GLU A 160 45.77 33.15 -32.69
N ASP A 161 45.58 33.12 -34.01
CA ASP A 161 46.32 32.35 -35.02
C ASP A 161 46.72 30.87 -34.79
N ASP A 162 46.19 30.05 -35.71
CA ASP A 162 46.90 29.04 -36.51
C ASP A 162 48.30 28.63 -36.03
N ARG A 163 48.38 27.53 -35.26
CA ARG A 163 49.61 26.70 -35.19
C ARG A 163 49.30 25.20 -35.20
N PRO A 164 50.04 24.38 -35.96
CA PRO A 164 49.77 22.96 -36.06
C PRO A 164 50.31 22.19 -34.86
N ARG A 165 49.55 21.16 -34.49
CA ARG A 165 49.84 20.12 -33.48
C ARG A 165 51.27 19.56 -33.59
N THR A 166 52.06 19.74 -32.55
CA THR A 166 53.22 18.87 -32.26
C THR A 166 53.15 18.34 -30.83
N SER A 167 53.05 17.02 -30.72
CA SER A 167 53.46 16.14 -29.60
C SER A 167 53.83 16.80 -28.26
N ARG A 168 52.85 17.02 -27.39
CA ARG A 168 53.05 17.13 -25.94
C ARG A 168 51.80 16.58 -25.24
N ALA A 169 52.02 15.83 -24.15
CA ALA A 169 51.04 15.01 -23.44
C ALA A 169 49.62 15.61 -23.43
N ALA A 170 48.64 14.81 -23.86
CA ALA A 170 47.25 15.24 -23.92
C ALA A 170 46.85 15.95 -22.62
N PRO A 171 46.32 17.19 -22.68
CA PRO A 171 45.83 17.84 -21.49
C PRO A 171 44.78 16.92 -20.87
N ARG A 172 44.96 16.58 -19.59
CA ARG A 172 43.94 15.85 -18.81
C ARG A 172 42.63 16.58 -19.08
N LYS A 173 41.65 15.87 -19.67
CA LYS A 173 40.33 16.45 -19.94
C LYS A 173 39.90 17.18 -18.67
N PRO A 174 39.46 18.45 -18.76
CA PRO A 174 38.99 19.18 -17.59
C PRO A 174 37.97 18.29 -16.89
N VAL A 175 38.22 18.01 -15.60
CA VAL A 175 37.33 17.20 -14.77
C VAL A 175 35.99 17.93 -14.83
N GLN A 176 35.04 17.35 -15.56
CA GLN A 176 33.69 17.87 -15.65
C GLN A 176 33.19 18.09 -14.22
N PRO A 177 32.56 19.24 -13.91
CA PRO A 177 32.05 19.48 -12.57
C PRO A 177 31.14 18.31 -12.21
N GLN A 178 31.56 17.52 -11.21
CA GLN A 178 30.78 16.39 -10.71
C GLN A 178 29.46 16.97 -10.21
N ARG A 179 28.40 16.74 -10.99
CA ARG A 179 27.05 17.15 -10.61
C ARG A 179 26.70 16.31 -9.38
N TYR A 180 26.59 16.96 -8.22
CA TYR A 180 26.17 16.29 -6.99
C TYR A 180 24.82 15.62 -7.24
N ASN A 181 24.81 14.29 -7.15
CA ASN A 181 23.61 13.51 -7.32
C ASN A 181 23.24 12.95 -5.94
N PRO A 182 22.17 13.43 -5.28
CA PRO A 182 21.82 13.04 -3.91
C PRO A 182 21.58 11.52 -3.71
N GLY A 183 21.46 10.74 -4.79
CA GLY A 183 21.34 9.28 -4.76
C GLY A 183 22.61 8.51 -5.18
N GLU A 184 23.73 9.19 -5.43
CA GLU A 184 24.98 8.51 -5.82
C GLU A 184 25.47 7.57 -4.72
N ASP A 185 25.40 8.00 -3.47
CA ASP A 185 25.79 7.16 -2.32
C ASP A 185 24.91 5.91 -2.19
N GLN A 186 23.63 5.98 -2.55
CA GLN A 186 22.76 4.79 -2.55
C GLN A 186 23.10 3.83 -3.69
N ARG A 187 23.58 4.35 -4.82
CA ARG A 187 24.05 3.51 -5.94
C ARG A 187 25.40 2.88 -5.63
N VAL A 188 26.30 3.60 -4.97
CA VAL A 188 27.66 3.15 -4.66
C VAL A 188 27.68 2.23 -3.44
N TYR A 189 26.99 2.62 -2.36
CA TYR A 189 27.04 1.94 -1.06
C TYR A 189 25.75 1.20 -0.70
N GLY A 190 24.71 1.31 -1.52
CA GLY A 190 23.43 0.61 -1.35
C GLY A 190 22.39 1.36 -0.51
N VAL A 191 21.16 0.85 -0.50
CA VAL A 191 20.00 1.45 0.19
C VAL A 191 20.17 1.49 1.72
N SER A 192 21.00 0.61 2.27
CA SER A 192 21.32 0.59 3.71
C SER A 192 22.35 1.63 4.13
N HIS A 193 23.00 2.32 3.18
CA HIS A 193 24.01 3.32 3.52
C HIS A 193 23.35 4.63 3.97
N ILE A 194 23.76 5.12 5.14
CA ILE A 194 23.26 6.35 5.73
C ILE A 194 24.44 7.25 6.03
N ASN A 195 24.41 8.47 5.49
CA ASN A 195 25.41 9.49 5.81
C ASN A 195 25.19 9.98 7.24
N LEU A 196 26.15 9.70 8.11
CA LEU A 196 26.21 10.19 9.48
C LEU A 196 26.92 11.55 9.53
N SER A 197 26.49 12.40 10.46
CA SER A 197 27.15 13.69 10.71
C SER A 197 28.60 13.47 11.17
N GLN A 198 29.51 14.39 10.82
CA GLN A 198 30.88 14.38 11.33
C GLN A 198 30.92 14.73 12.83
N ASP A 199 30.03 15.62 13.28
CA ASP A 199 29.84 15.93 14.70
C ASP A 199 29.47 14.68 15.52
N GLU A 200 30.29 14.32 16.50
CA GLU A 200 30.13 13.13 17.34
C GLU A 200 28.77 13.08 18.05
N ALA A 201 28.36 14.20 18.66
CA ALA A 201 27.11 14.26 19.41
C ALA A 201 25.89 14.00 18.51
N LYS A 202 25.87 14.62 17.32
CA LYS A 202 24.80 14.41 16.33
C LYS A 202 24.83 13.01 15.75
N ARG A 203 26.03 12.45 15.53
CA ARG A 203 26.21 11.08 15.07
C ARG A 203 25.64 10.08 16.07
N GLN A 204 25.99 10.22 17.36
CA GLN A 204 25.50 9.35 18.42
C GLN A 204 23.97 9.47 18.61
N ALA A 205 23.42 10.67 18.53
CA ALA A 205 21.96 10.87 18.59
C ALA A 205 21.25 10.13 17.45
N LYS A 206 21.74 10.27 16.21
CA LYS A 206 21.18 9.58 15.03
C LYS A 206 21.33 8.06 15.12
N ILE A 207 22.45 7.57 15.65
CA ILE A 207 22.65 6.13 15.88
C ILE A 207 21.65 5.60 16.91
N LYS A 208 21.45 6.31 18.03
CA LYS A 208 20.46 5.93 19.05
C LYS A 208 19.04 5.89 18.48
N GLU A 209 18.67 6.90 17.70
CA GLU A 209 17.38 6.94 16.99
C GLU A 209 17.20 5.71 16.07
N LEU A 210 18.23 5.33 15.31
CA LEU A 210 18.17 4.13 14.46
C LEU A 210 17.97 2.84 15.27
N TYR A 211 18.60 2.71 16.44
CA TYR A 211 18.39 1.57 17.34
C TYR A 211 16.95 1.53 17.87
N GLU A 212 16.40 2.67 18.29
CA GLU A 212 15.01 2.77 18.76
C GLU A 212 14.01 2.37 17.67
N LEU A 213 14.23 2.83 16.43
CA LEU A 213 13.41 2.44 15.27
C LEU A 213 13.52 0.94 14.94
N SER A 214 14.72 0.37 15.08
CA SER A 214 14.95 -1.07 14.91
C SER A 214 14.20 -1.88 15.97
N GLU A 215 14.29 -1.49 17.24
CA GLU A 215 13.54 -2.12 18.32
C GLU A 215 12.03 -2.01 18.13
N ALA A 216 11.53 -0.84 17.73
CA ALA A 216 10.11 -0.63 17.45
C ALA A 216 9.63 -1.55 16.32
N THR A 217 10.44 -1.70 15.27
CA THR A 217 10.16 -2.60 14.15
C THR A 217 10.17 -4.06 14.60
N ASN A 218 11.12 -4.47 15.43
CA ASN A 218 11.20 -5.83 15.99
C ASN A 218 9.98 -6.13 16.87
N LYS A 219 9.62 -5.24 17.79
CA LYS A 219 8.40 -5.34 18.62
C LYS A 219 7.14 -5.45 17.76
N ALA A 220 7.04 -4.70 16.65
CA ALA A 220 5.91 -4.79 15.73
C ALA A 220 5.86 -6.14 14.98
N ARG A 221 7.02 -6.64 14.53
CA ARG A 221 7.13 -7.97 13.89
C ARG A 221 6.77 -9.08 14.86
N GLU A 222 7.24 -9.02 16.10
CA GLU A 222 6.91 -9.99 17.15
C GLU A 222 5.40 -10.01 17.44
N LYS A 223 4.79 -8.83 17.62
CA LYS A 223 3.33 -8.72 17.80
C LYS A 223 2.57 -9.34 16.62
N LYS A 224 2.99 -9.05 15.38
CA LYS A 224 2.39 -9.64 14.19
C LYS A 224 2.56 -11.16 14.14
N ALA A 225 3.74 -11.67 14.48
CA ALA A 225 4.01 -13.10 14.55
C ALA A 225 3.14 -13.80 15.60
N GLN A 226 2.99 -13.19 16.79
CA GLN A 226 2.11 -13.69 17.84
C GLN A 226 0.63 -13.71 17.42
N LEU A 227 0.16 -12.65 16.74
CA LEU A 227 -1.20 -12.61 16.20
C LEU A 227 -1.44 -13.70 15.17
N LEU A 228 -0.52 -13.87 14.21
CA LEU A 228 -0.61 -14.93 13.20
C LEU A 228 -0.58 -16.32 13.84
N LYS A 229 0.22 -16.52 14.90
CA LYS A 229 0.24 -17.78 15.66
C LYS A 229 -1.12 -18.06 16.30
N LYS A 230 -1.71 -17.07 16.99
CA LYS A 230 -3.06 -17.18 17.59
C LYS A 230 -4.14 -17.45 16.54
N GLU A 231 -4.06 -16.83 15.38
CA GLU A 231 -5.01 -17.08 14.27
C GLU A 231 -4.87 -18.49 13.70
N ARG A 232 -3.64 -19.00 13.58
CA ARG A 232 -3.38 -20.39 13.19
C ARG A 232 -3.96 -21.36 14.22
N GLU A 233 -3.68 -21.14 15.50
CA GLU A 233 -4.23 -21.97 16.60
C GLU A 233 -5.75 -21.98 16.59
N LYS A 234 -6.41 -20.83 16.46
CA LYS A 234 -7.89 -20.76 16.34
C LYS A 234 -8.42 -21.47 15.10
N ARG A 235 -7.72 -21.37 13.97
CA ARG A 235 -8.09 -22.10 12.74
C ARG A 235 -7.99 -23.60 12.96
N ASP A 236 -6.92 -24.06 13.61
CA ASP A 236 -6.68 -25.47 13.91
C ASP A 236 -7.71 -26.00 14.91
N GLU A 237 -8.05 -25.24 15.95
CA GLU A 237 -9.10 -25.58 16.91
C GLU A 237 -10.47 -25.75 16.24
N ARG A 238 -10.83 -24.83 15.33
CA ARG A 238 -12.08 -24.96 14.53
C ARG A 238 -12.07 -26.22 13.67
N LYS A 239 -10.94 -26.52 13.03
CA LYS A 239 -10.77 -27.73 12.22
C LYS A 239 -10.89 -29.00 13.08
N ALA A 240 -10.29 -28.99 14.28
CA ALA A 240 -10.39 -30.09 15.24
C ALA A 240 -11.82 -30.29 15.75
N ALA A 241 -12.55 -29.21 16.06
CA ALA A 241 -13.94 -29.29 16.48
C ALA A 241 -14.85 -29.87 15.37
N LEU A 242 -14.63 -29.48 14.12
CA LEU A 242 -15.34 -30.05 12.97
C LEU A 242 -15.05 -31.54 12.80
N ARG A 243 -13.79 -31.97 12.93
CA ARG A 243 -13.43 -33.40 12.86
C ARG A 243 -14.07 -34.21 13.98
N LYS A 244 -14.07 -33.71 15.22
CA LYS A 244 -14.76 -34.34 16.35
C LYS A 244 -16.25 -34.52 16.06
N ARG A 245 -16.90 -33.49 15.50
CA ARG A 245 -18.33 -33.57 15.13
C ARG A 245 -18.61 -34.59 14.03
N LEU A 246 -17.66 -34.80 13.12
CA LEU A 246 -17.78 -35.76 12.02
C LEU A 246 -17.28 -37.17 12.40
N GLY A 247 -16.83 -37.39 13.64
CA GLY A 247 -16.29 -38.69 14.08
C GLY A 247 -14.96 -39.06 13.43
N LEU A 248 -14.23 -38.10 12.85
CA LEU A 248 -12.91 -38.35 12.25
C LEU A 248 -11.82 -38.39 13.33
N PRO A 249 -10.77 -39.21 13.15
CA PRO A 249 -9.60 -39.20 14.01
C PRO A 249 -8.99 -37.79 14.14
N PRO A 250 -8.46 -37.42 15.31
CA PRO A 250 -7.71 -36.19 15.48
C PRO A 250 -6.56 -36.13 14.48
N GLU A 251 -6.36 -34.97 13.85
CA GLU A 251 -5.20 -34.76 13.00
C GLU A 251 -3.97 -34.70 13.92
N GLU A 252 -3.09 -35.70 13.80
CA GLU A 252 -1.79 -35.68 14.47
C GLU A 252 -1.04 -34.45 13.97
N LYS A 253 -0.72 -33.53 14.88
CA LYS A 253 0.24 -32.48 14.56
C LYS A 253 1.56 -33.19 14.35
N GLU A 254 1.97 -33.36 13.10
CA GLU A 254 3.34 -33.73 12.81
C GLU A 254 4.25 -32.78 13.60
N PRO A 255 5.16 -33.30 14.44
CA PRO A 255 6.08 -32.44 15.16
C PRO A 255 6.78 -31.57 14.13
N SER A 256 6.80 -30.25 14.39
CA SER A 256 7.58 -29.31 13.60
C SER A 256 8.94 -29.96 13.35
N PRO A 257 9.40 -30.07 12.08
CA PRO A 257 10.71 -30.64 11.80
C PRO A 257 11.73 -29.93 12.70
N PRO A 258 12.71 -30.68 13.25
CA PRO A 258 13.72 -30.11 14.12
C PRO A 258 14.30 -28.86 13.47
N PRO A 259 14.58 -27.79 14.25
CA PRO A 259 15.13 -26.56 13.70
C PRO A 259 16.31 -26.94 12.82
N ALA A 260 16.24 -26.56 11.54
CA ALA A 260 17.30 -26.82 10.60
C ALA A 260 18.61 -26.33 11.23
N PRO A 261 19.70 -27.12 11.15
CA PRO A 261 20.97 -26.73 11.74
C PRO A 261 21.32 -25.34 11.22
N GLU A 262 21.74 -24.44 12.13
CA GLU A 262 22.12 -23.09 11.77
C GLU A 262 23.17 -23.17 10.65
N PRO A 263 22.93 -22.52 9.50
CA PRO A 263 23.81 -22.67 8.35
C PRO A 263 25.20 -22.17 8.72
N THR A 264 26.14 -23.10 8.81
CA THR A 264 27.55 -22.77 9.00
C THR A 264 28.00 -22.11 7.70
N TYR A 265 28.50 -20.87 7.76
CA TYR A 265 28.82 -20.00 6.61
C TYR A 265 29.69 -20.65 5.50
N LEU A 266 30.39 -21.75 5.83
CA LEU A 266 31.29 -22.47 4.94
C LEU A 266 30.61 -23.56 4.08
N ASP A 267 29.34 -23.87 4.33
CA ASP A 267 28.63 -24.95 3.66
C ASP A 267 27.55 -24.39 2.72
N ILE A 268 27.98 -23.61 1.73
CA ILE A 268 27.09 -23.18 0.64
C ILE A 268 26.88 -24.41 -0.24
N PRO A 269 25.66 -25.00 -0.28
CA PRO A 269 25.43 -26.17 -1.12
C PRO A 269 25.70 -25.78 -2.57
N LEU A 270 26.53 -26.58 -3.24
CA LEU A 270 26.69 -26.51 -4.69
C LEU A 270 25.30 -26.58 -5.33
N PRO A 271 25.07 -25.86 -6.45
CA PRO A 271 23.79 -25.93 -7.14
C PRO A 271 23.51 -27.38 -7.52
N ILE A 272 22.54 -27.97 -6.83
CA ILE A 272 22.02 -29.29 -7.17
C ILE A 272 21.47 -29.15 -8.59
N ASN A 273 21.82 -30.08 -9.48
CA ASN A 273 21.22 -30.17 -10.81
C ASN A 273 19.75 -30.57 -10.63
N GLU A 274 18.91 -29.62 -10.25
CA GLU A 274 17.48 -29.80 -10.09
C GLU A 274 16.91 -30.23 -11.43
N THR A 275 16.15 -31.32 -11.41
CA THR A 275 15.46 -31.78 -12.62
C THR A 275 14.44 -30.72 -13.05
N VAL A 276 14.14 -30.64 -14.35
CA VAL A 276 13.20 -29.64 -14.90
C VAL A 276 11.85 -29.70 -14.16
N GLU A 277 11.42 -30.90 -13.76
CA GLU A 277 10.19 -31.15 -13.01
C GLU A 277 10.23 -30.56 -11.58
N GLU A 278 11.35 -30.66 -10.88
CA GLU A 278 11.52 -30.07 -9.54
C GLU A 278 11.53 -28.54 -9.59
N THR A 279 12.17 -27.97 -10.62
CA THR A 279 12.16 -26.51 -10.82
C THR A 279 10.75 -26.01 -11.16
N TYR A 280 9.98 -26.77 -11.95
CA TYR A 280 8.60 -26.45 -12.28
C TYR A 280 7.69 -26.55 -11.04
N ALA A 281 7.83 -27.61 -10.25
CA ALA A 281 7.07 -27.81 -9.02
C ALA A 281 7.32 -26.70 -7.99
N LYS A 282 8.57 -26.21 -7.86
CA LYS A 282 8.89 -25.05 -7.01
C LYS A 282 8.25 -23.77 -7.52
N LYS A 283 8.26 -23.51 -8.83
CA LYS A 283 7.62 -22.34 -9.44
C LYS A 283 6.10 -22.36 -9.28
N LEU A 284 5.47 -23.53 -9.29
CA LEU A 284 4.04 -23.68 -9.04
C LEU A 284 3.65 -23.40 -7.58
N LYS A 285 4.56 -23.65 -6.64
CA LYS A 285 4.36 -23.48 -5.19
C LYS A 285 4.82 -22.10 -4.68
N SER A 286 4.91 -21.10 -5.55
CA SER A 286 5.15 -19.73 -5.08
C SER A 286 3.88 -19.19 -4.40
N ASP A 287 3.97 -18.96 -3.09
CA ASP A 287 2.92 -18.32 -2.29
C ASP A 287 2.74 -16.82 -2.58
N ARG A 288 3.56 -16.25 -3.48
CA ARG A 288 3.55 -14.82 -3.78
C ARG A 288 2.39 -14.50 -4.71
N ALA A 289 1.61 -13.48 -4.35
CA ALA A 289 0.33 -13.21 -5.02
C ALA A 289 0.42 -12.87 -6.52
N TRP A 290 1.56 -12.38 -7.03
CA TRP A 290 1.76 -12.09 -8.46
C TRP A 290 2.34 -13.27 -9.25
N ASP A 291 2.75 -14.35 -8.58
CA ASP A 291 3.10 -15.63 -9.20
C ASP A 291 1.86 -16.53 -9.38
N ARG A 292 0.75 -16.23 -8.67
CA ARG A 292 -0.55 -16.88 -8.92
C ARG A 292 -1.02 -16.57 -10.34
N GLY A 293 -1.00 -17.59 -11.20
CA GLY A 293 -1.39 -17.49 -12.62
C GLY A 293 -0.20 -17.42 -13.60
N LYS A 294 1.04 -17.25 -13.13
CA LYS A 294 2.21 -17.42 -14.00
C LYS A 294 2.38 -18.86 -14.46
N GLY A 295 2.02 -19.84 -13.63
CA GLY A 295 2.02 -21.26 -14.01
C GLY A 295 1.07 -21.57 -15.17
N THR A 296 -0.15 -21.04 -15.15
CA THR A 296 -1.12 -21.22 -16.25
C THR A 296 -0.73 -20.48 -17.51
N TYR A 297 -0.17 -19.27 -17.39
CA TYR A 297 0.35 -18.52 -18.53
C TYR A 297 1.58 -19.18 -19.16
N ASN A 298 2.51 -19.70 -18.36
CA ASN A 298 3.68 -20.42 -18.87
C ASN A 298 3.28 -21.75 -19.54
N ALA A 299 2.34 -22.49 -18.94
CA ALA A 299 1.78 -23.70 -19.56
C ALA A 299 1.07 -23.38 -20.89
N TRP A 300 0.38 -22.23 -20.98
CA TRP A 300 -0.19 -21.77 -22.25
C TRP A 300 0.90 -21.45 -23.28
N ILE A 301 1.99 -20.77 -22.90
CA ILE A 301 3.13 -20.51 -23.80
C ILE A 301 3.78 -21.82 -24.27
N GLU A 302 3.98 -22.78 -23.39
CA GLU A 302 4.54 -24.09 -23.72
C GLU A 302 3.62 -24.83 -24.70
N ARG A 303 2.31 -24.86 -24.44
CA ARG A 303 1.32 -25.41 -25.38
C ARG A 303 1.35 -24.72 -26.74
N GLN A 304 1.50 -23.39 -26.78
CA GLN A 304 1.64 -22.62 -28.03
C GLN A 304 3.00 -22.84 -28.73
N ARG A 305 4.01 -23.36 -28.03
CA ARG A 305 5.29 -23.76 -28.63
C ARG A 305 5.21 -25.16 -29.20
N GLU A 306 4.48 -26.06 -28.54
CA GLU A 306 4.23 -27.44 -28.98
C GLU A 306 3.26 -27.51 -30.17
N GLU A 307 2.22 -26.65 -30.19
CA GLU A 307 1.26 -26.55 -31.31
C GLU A 307 1.85 -25.88 -32.56
N ARG A 308 3.03 -25.25 -32.47
CA ARG A 308 3.66 -24.54 -33.59
C ARG A 308 4.34 -25.55 -34.52
N GLU A 309 4.14 -25.40 -35.83
CA GLU A 309 4.82 -26.19 -36.85
C GLU A 309 6.35 -26.13 -36.67
N ASP A 310 7.01 -27.27 -36.78
CA ASP A 310 8.46 -27.42 -36.57
C ASP A 310 9.30 -26.51 -37.48
N GLU A 311 8.77 -26.12 -38.64
CA GLU A 311 9.41 -25.17 -39.58
C GLU A 311 9.54 -23.75 -39.00
N PHE A 312 8.64 -23.36 -38.09
CA PHE A 312 8.71 -22.06 -37.39
C PHE A 312 9.22 -22.21 -35.94
N ALA A 313 9.59 -23.42 -35.52
CA ALA A 313 10.21 -23.64 -34.23
C ALA A 313 11.66 -23.11 -34.25
N PRO A 314 12.13 -22.46 -33.17
CA PRO A 314 13.52 -22.06 -33.08
C PRO A 314 14.43 -23.31 -33.19
N PRO A 315 15.59 -23.23 -33.86
CA PRO A 315 16.49 -24.36 -33.99
C PRO A 315 16.78 -25.02 -32.65
N SER A 316 16.77 -26.36 -32.63
CA SER A 316 17.01 -27.15 -31.41
C SER A 316 18.38 -26.89 -30.78
N SER A 317 19.32 -26.31 -31.53
CA SER A 317 20.63 -25.85 -31.04
C SER A 317 20.55 -24.76 -29.97
N TYR A 318 19.49 -23.94 -29.93
CA TYR A 318 19.34 -22.87 -28.92
C TYR A 318 19.07 -23.41 -27.51
N HIS A 319 18.59 -24.65 -27.40
CA HIS A 319 18.21 -25.27 -26.13
C HIS A 319 19.34 -26.14 -25.55
N ARG A 320 20.49 -26.21 -26.22
CA ARG A 320 21.68 -26.93 -25.74
C ARG A 320 22.48 -25.97 -24.83
N ARG A 321 22.28 -26.06 -23.52
CA ARG A 321 23.11 -25.43 -22.49
C ARG A 321 23.58 -26.44 -21.47
#